data_AF-A0A7J3IFH0-F1
#
_entry.id   AF-A0A7J3IFH0-F1
#
_cell.length_a   1.000
_cell.length_b   1.000
_cell.length_c   1.000
_cell.angle_alpha   90.00
_cell.angle_beta   90.00
_cell.angle_gamma   90.00
#
_symmetry.space_group_name_H-M   'P 1'
#
loop_
_entity.id
_entity.type
_entity.pdbx_description
1 polymer ?
#
loop_
_entity_poly.entity_id
_entity_poly.type
_entity_poly.pdbx_seq_one_letter_code
_entity_poly.pdbx_strand_id
1 'polypeptide(L)'
;AEQITGTKDLYKACDLLIKMGANMVVVSMGEKGLIARTKRNIFELPAFRVPTVDPTGAGDALCAGIISGLVEKSGYKKCDISSLPVDDIIDILLIGEAAGAACVTMVGTTTAVTRENVRRILEEQGENLRRNIKVYST
;
A
#
# COMPACT_ATOMS: atom_id res chain seq x y z
N ALA A 1 -10.27 4.35 -9.07
CA ALA A 1 -10.02 5.80 -8.84
C ALA A 1 -10.68 6.67 -9.91
N GLU A 2 -10.34 6.47 -11.19
CA GLU A 2 -10.92 7.25 -12.31
C GLU A 2 -12.45 7.21 -12.34
N GLN A 3 -13.05 6.02 -12.25
CA GLN A 3 -14.51 5.88 -12.29
C GLN A 3 -15.23 6.63 -11.14
N ILE A 4 -14.58 6.81 -9.99
CA ILE A 4 -15.15 7.49 -8.83
C ILE A 4 -14.97 9.01 -8.94
N THR A 5 -13.84 9.45 -9.48
CA THR A 5 -13.39 10.85 -9.44
C THR A 5 -13.53 11.59 -10.76
N GLY A 6 -13.76 10.87 -11.86
CA GLY A 6 -13.84 11.39 -13.23
C GLY A 6 -12.48 11.83 -13.82
N THR A 7 -11.35 11.48 -13.20
CA THR A 7 -10.03 11.91 -13.67
C THR A 7 -9.02 10.75 -13.76
N LYS A 8 -8.18 10.81 -14.80
CA LYS A 8 -7.05 9.89 -15.02
C LYS A 8 -5.78 10.29 -14.28
N ASP A 9 -5.71 11.53 -13.80
CA ASP A 9 -4.60 12.02 -12.99
C ASP A 9 -4.74 11.43 -11.59
N LEU A 10 -3.81 10.54 -11.21
CA LEU A 10 -3.87 9.83 -9.94
C LEU A 10 -3.65 10.74 -8.73
N TYR A 11 -2.82 11.78 -8.84
CA TYR A 11 -2.64 12.75 -7.76
C TYR A 11 -3.93 13.51 -7.54
N LYS A 12 -4.54 14.00 -8.63
CA LYS A 12 -5.83 14.69 -8.56
C LYS A 12 -6.94 13.78 -8.04
N ALA A 13 -6.97 12.51 -8.44
CA ALA A 13 -7.93 11.54 -7.94
C ALA A 13 -7.77 11.32 -6.43
N CYS A 14 -6.54 11.16 -5.94
CA CYS A 14 -6.26 11.04 -4.51
C CYS A 14 -6.69 12.30 -3.75
N ASP A 15 -6.41 13.49 -4.27
CA ASP A 15 -6.81 14.76 -3.67
C ASP A 15 -8.32 14.88 -3.51
N LEU A 16 -9.08 14.51 -4.55
CA LEU A 16 -10.53 14.52 -4.53
C LEU A 16 -11.06 13.57 -3.45
N LEU A 17 -10.52 12.36 -3.35
CA LEU A 17 -10.95 11.37 -2.36
C LEU A 17 -10.62 11.80 -0.91
N ILE A 18 -9.47 12.45 -0.69
CA ILE A 18 -9.16 13.07 0.62
C ILE A 18 -10.16 14.19 0.94
N LYS A 19 -10.49 15.05 -0.04
CA LYS A 19 -11.50 16.12 0.14
C LYS A 19 -12.90 15.59 0.42
N MET A 20 -13.22 14.38 -0.06
CA MET A 20 -14.47 13.68 0.24
C MET A 20 -14.50 13.06 1.65
N GLY A 21 -13.41 13.13 2.42
CA GLY A 21 -13.37 12.74 3.84
C GLY A 21 -12.47 11.56 4.16
N ALA A 22 -11.81 10.93 3.18
CA ALA A 22 -10.84 9.88 3.45
C ALA A 22 -9.63 10.45 4.21
N ASN A 23 -9.17 9.73 5.25
CA ASN A 23 -7.94 10.12 5.97
C ASN A 23 -6.67 9.64 5.25
N MET A 24 -6.80 8.54 4.51
CA MET A 24 -5.76 7.97 3.65
C MET A 24 -6.45 7.36 2.42
N VAL A 25 -5.82 7.53 1.27
CA VAL A 25 -6.21 6.95 0.00
C VAL A 25 -5.02 6.20 -0.54
N VAL A 26 -5.22 4.97 -1.00
CA VAL A 26 -4.19 4.17 -1.66
C VAL A 26 -4.73 3.74 -3.01
N VAL A 27 -3.96 3.98 -4.06
CA VAL A 27 -4.26 3.60 -5.43
C VAL A 27 -3.14 2.70 -5.92
N SER A 28 -3.45 1.40 -6.02
CA SER A 28 -2.55 0.44 -6.65
C SER A 28 -2.54 0.63 -8.17
N MET A 29 -1.35 0.48 -8.75
CA MET A 29 -1.07 0.52 -10.19
C MET A 29 -0.50 -0.84 -10.67
N GLY A 30 -0.75 -1.91 -9.92
CA GLY A 30 -0.24 -3.25 -10.20
C GLY A 30 1.29 -3.30 -10.16
N GLU A 31 1.91 -3.80 -11.22
CA GLU A 31 3.38 -3.92 -11.37
C GLU A 31 4.15 -2.59 -11.29
N LYS A 32 3.44 -1.45 -11.33
CA LYS A 32 4.03 -0.11 -11.16
C LYS A 32 4.09 0.34 -9.70
N GLY A 33 3.54 -0.45 -8.77
CA GLY A 33 3.46 -0.15 -7.35
C GLY A 33 2.19 0.62 -6.98
N LEU A 34 2.31 1.60 -6.09
CA LEU A 34 1.16 2.36 -5.58
C LEU A 34 1.46 3.84 -5.37
N ILE A 35 0.38 4.63 -5.41
CA ILE A 35 0.36 6.00 -4.87
C ILE A 35 -0.51 5.98 -3.62
N ALA A 36 0.00 6.50 -2.53
CA ALA A 36 -0.78 6.76 -1.33
C ALA A 36 -0.82 8.25 -1.02
N ARG A 37 -1.94 8.72 -0.50
CA ARG A 37 -2.11 10.10 -0.04
C ARG A 37 -2.74 10.10 1.34
N THR A 38 -2.20 10.93 2.22
CA THR A 38 -2.82 11.35 3.49
C THR A 38 -3.17 12.83 3.40
N LYS A 39 -3.70 13.41 4.48
CA LYS A 39 -3.92 14.86 4.54
C LYS A 39 -2.64 15.69 4.45
N ARG A 40 -1.47 15.11 4.72
CA ARG A 40 -0.19 15.83 4.85
C ARG A 40 0.87 15.43 3.85
N ASN A 41 0.82 14.20 3.36
CA ASN A 41 1.88 13.61 2.56
C ASN A 41 1.32 12.78 1.40
N ILE A 42 2.05 12.79 0.29
CA ILE A 42 1.90 11.87 -0.84
C ILE A 42 3.10 10.92 -0.84
N PHE A 43 2.84 9.66 -1.12
CA PHE A 43 3.83 8.59 -1.19
C PHE A 43 3.73 7.92 -2.56
N GLU A 44 4.86 7.76 -3.24
CA GLU A 44 5.00 6.90 -4.41
C GLU A 44 5.88 5.72 -4.02
N LEU A 45 5.31 4.51 -4.05
CA LEU A 45 6.04 3.27 -3.82
C LEU A 45 6.16 2.51 -5.15
N PRO A 46 7.35 2.08 -5.55
CA PRO A 46 7.48 1.07 -6.61
C PRO A 46 6.95 -0.28 -6.11
N ALA A 47 6.63 -1.19 -7.04
CA ALA A 47 6.18 -2.53 -6.71
C ALA A 47 7.34 -3.47 -6.35
N PHE A 48 7.08 -4.44 -5.48
CA PHE A 48 7.98 -5.59 -5.31
C PHE A 48 8.03 -6.41 -6.61
N ARG A 49 9.22 -6.89 -6.96
CA ARG A 49 9.39 -7.76 -8.13
C ARG A 49 9.26 -9.22 -7.71
N VAL A 50 8.17 -9.84 -8.13
CA VAL A 50 7.87 -11.25 -7.87
C VAL A 50 7.38 -11.93 -9.15
N PRO A 51 7.54 -13.25 -9.29
CA PRO A 51 6.93 -13.97 -10.40
C PRO A 51 5.40 -13.97 -10.25
N THR A 52 4.70 -13.42 -11.23
CA THR A 52 3.23 -13.36 -11.25
C THR A 52 2.67 -14.65 -11.86
N VAL A 53 1.86 -15.37 -11.08
CA VAL A 53 1.13 -16.58 -11.48
C VAL A 53 -0.37 -16.28 -11.64
N ASP A 54 -0.98 -15.61 -10.66
CA ASP A 54 -2.41 -15.29 -10.66
C ASP A 54 -2.64 -13.93 -9.95
N PRO A 55 -3.06 -12.85 -10.65
CA PRO A 55 -3.25 -11.55 -10.03
C PRO A 55 -4.50 -11.44 -9.16
N THR A 56 -5.34 -12.47 -9.13
CA THR A 56 -6.63 -12.45 -8.45
C THR A 56 -6.45 -12.29 -6.93
N GLY A 57 -7.11 -11.30 -6.34
CA GLY A 57 -7.06 -11.05 -4.89
C GLY A 57 -5.89 -10.17 -4.42
N ALA A 58 -5.00 -9.74 -5.31
CA ALA A 58 -3.86 -8.88 -4.93
C ALA A 58 -4.30 -7.58 -4.23
N GLY A 59 -5.40 -6.97 -4.68
CA GLY A 59 -5.97 -5.78 -4.05
C GLY A 59 -6.51 -6.04 -2.65
N ASP A 60 -7.15 -7.19 -2.43
CA ASP A 60 -7.65 -7.57 -1.11
C ASP A 60 -6.51 -7.87 -0.14
N ALA A 61 -5.46 -8.56 -0.62
CA ALA A 61 -4.25 -8.83 0.15
C ALA A 61 -3.51 -7.53 0.51
N LEU A 62 -3.43 -6.57 -0.42
CA LEU A 62 -2.88 -5.25 -0.16
C LEU A 62 -3.67 -4.50 0.92
N CYS A 63 -5.01 -4.48 0.81
CA CYS A 63 -5.87 -3.90 1.84
C CYS A 63 -5.67 -4.57 3.20
N ALA A 64 -5.61 -5.89 3.25
CA ALA A 64 -5.39 -6.65 4.47
C ALA A 64 -4.03 -6.34 5.11
N GLY A 65 -2.97 -6.25 4.30
CA GLY A 65 -1.62 -5.88 4.78
C GLY A 65 -1.57 -4.46 5.35
N ILE A 66 -2.20 -3.48 4.69
CA ILE A 66 -2.30 -2.11 5.20
C ILE A 66 -3.08 -2.05 6.51
N ILE A 67 -4.22 -2.74 6.59
CA ILE A 67 -5.03 -2.80 7.81
C ILE A 67 -4.23 -3.43 8.95
N SER A 68 -3.52 -4.54 8.69
CA SER A 68 -2.66 -5.20 9.67
C SER A 68 -1.58 -4.24 10.19
N GLY A 69 -0.87 -3.55 9.29
CA GLY A 69 0.15 -2.58 9.66
C GLY A 69 -0.42 -1.42 10.49
N LEU A 70 -1.58 -0.88 10.11
CA LEU A 70 -2.26 0.19 10.87
C LEU A 70 -2.63 -0.27 12.29
N VAL A 71 -3.18 -1.48 12.42
CA VAL A 71 -3.55 -2.06 13.72
C VAL A 71 -2.33 -2.24 14.62
N GLU A 72 -1.22 -2.74 14.07
CA GLU A 72 0.04 -2.90 14.79
C GLU A 72 0.64 -1.56 15.22
N LYS A 73 0.78 -0.60 14.29
CA LYS A 73 1.38 0.72 14.57
C LYS A 73 0.53 1.60 15.50
N SER A 74 -0.78 1.45 15.46
CA SER A 74 -1.70 2.15 16.37
C SER A 74 -1.76 1.54 17.78
N GLY A 75 -1.14 0.36 17.99
CA GLY A 75 -1.25 -0.38 19.24
C GLY A 75 -2.70 -0.74 19.58
N TYR A 76 -3.50 -1.11 18.56
CA TYR A 76 -4.91 -1.48 18.69
C TYR A 76 -5.81 -0.37 19.24
N LYS A 77 -5.42 0.90 19.06
CA LYS A 77 -6.20 2.08 19.49
C LYS A 77 -6.65 2.90 18.29
N LYS A 78 -7.74 3.65 18.47
CA LYS A 78 -8.15 4.64 17.48
C LYS A 78 -7.07 5.72 17.36
N CYS A 79 -6.51 5.90 16.17
CA CYS A 79 -5.55 6.95 15.87
C CYS A 79 -5.99 7.73 14.63
N ASP A 80 -5.56 8.99 14.52
CA ASP A 80 -5.61 9.70 13.25
C ASP A 80 -4.42 9.27 12.39
N ILE A 81 -4.71 8.64 11.25
CA ILE A 81 -3.69 8.19 10.29
C ILE A 81 -2.80 9.37 9.85
N SER A 82 -3.35 10.58 9.77
CA SER A 82 -2.59 11.78 9.37
C SER A 82 -1.60 12.26 10.44
N SER A 83 -1.70 11.72 11.65
CA SER A 83 -0.81 12.02 12.77
C SER A 83 0.32 11.01 12.93
N LEU A 84 0.27 9.88 12.21
CA LEU A 84 1.33 8.87 12.25
C LEU A 84 2.64 9.43 11.68
N PRO A 85 3.79 9.05 12.26
CA PRO A 85 5.09 9.31 11.66
C PRO A 85 5.15 8.85 10.20
N VAL A 86 5.87 9.62 9.37
CA VAL A 86 6.07 9.28 7.95
C VAL A 86 6.67 7.89 7.79
N ASP A 87 7.64 7.52 8.63
CA ASP A 87 8.25 6.19 8.61
C ASP A 87 7.26 5.07 8.94
N ASP A 88 6.33 5.30 9.87
CA ASP A 88 5.29 4.31 10.18
C ASP A 88 4.34 4.12 9.01
N ILE A 89 3.97 5.21 8.30
CA ILE A 89 3.15 5.12 7.09
C ILE A 89 3.89 4.35 6.00
N ILE A 90 5.19 4.59 5.82
CA ILE A 90 6.03 3.84 4.88
C ILE A 90 6.02 2.35 5.23
N ASP A 91 6.24 1.99 6.49
CA ASP A 91 6.23 0.59 6.93
C ASP A 91 4.87 -0.08 6.65
N ILE A 92 3.77 0.62 6.91
CA ILE A 92 2.40 0.16 6.63
C ILE A 92 2.21 -0.11 5.13
N LEU A 93 2.64 0.81 4.28
CA LEU A 93 2.50 0.69 2.83
C LEU A 93 3.39 -0.45 2.28
N LEU A 94 4.59 -0.62 2.81
CA LEU A 94 5.47 -1.73 2.45
C LEU A 94 4.86 -3.09 2.80
N ILE A 95 4.28 -3.24 4.00
CA ILE A 95 3.59 -4.48 4.40
C ILE A 95 2.40 -4.76 3.47
N GLY A 96 1.61 -3.72 3.15
CA GLY A 96 0.51 -3.80 2.19
C GLY A 96 0.96 -4.29 0.82
N GLU A 97 1.93 -3.62 0.23
CA GLU A 97 2.46 -3.96 -1.09
C GLU A 97 3.09 -5.36 -1.10
N ALA A 98 3.79 -5.76 -0.03
CA ALA A 98 4.36 -7.10 0.10
C ALA A 98 3.28 -8.19 0.21
N ALA A 99 2.15 -7.90 0.87
CA ALA A 99 1.00 -8.81 0.91
C ALA A 99 0.34 -8.97 -0.47
N GLY A 100 0.15 -7.85 -1.19
CA GLY A 100 -0.32 -7.86 -2.57
C GLY A 100 0.61 -8.66 -3.49
N ALA A 101 1.92 -8.42 -3.39
CA ALA A 101 2.93 -9.15 -4.14
C ALA A 101 2.96 -10.65 -3.78
N ALA A 102 2.88 -11.01 -2.50
CA ALA A 102 2.82 -12.41 -2.08
C ALA A 102 1.62 -13.13 -2.73
N CYS A 103 0.44 -12.49 -2.72
CA CYS A 103 -0.79 -13.03 -3.29
C CYS A 103 -0.60 -13.53 -4.72
N VAL A 104 0.12 -12.77 -5.56
CA VAL A 104 0.19 -13.08 -6.98
C VAL A 104 1.12 -14.25 -7.33
N THR A 105 1.88 -14.76 -6.37
CA THR A 105 2.91 -15.79 -6.60
C THR A 105 2.37 -17.22 -6.67
N MET A 106 1.11 -17.45 -6.30
CA MET A 106 0.46 -18.76 -6.39
C MET A 106 -0.99 -18.61 -6.86
N VAL A 107 -1.58 -19.72 -7.32
CA VAL A 107 -2.99 -19.72 -7.74
C VAL A 107 -3.92 -19.51 -6.55
N GLY A 108 -4.95 -18.69 -6.75
CA GLY A 108 -5.96 -18.36 -5.75
C GLY A 108 -5.60 -17.16 -4.88
N THR A 109 -6.57 -16.71 -4.09
CA THR A 109 -6.53 -15.40 -3.41
C THR A 109 -5.85 -15.39 -2.04
N THR A 110 -5.68 -16.54 -1.40
CA THR A 110 -5.20 -16.62 0.00
C THR A 110 -4.00 -17.55 0.18
N THR A 111 -3.75 -18.45 -0.77
CA THR A 111 -2.74 -19.52 -0.68
C THR A 111 -1.35 -18.98 -0.33
N ALA A 112 -0.93 -17.90 -0.98
CA ALA A 112 0.40 -17.33 -0.79
C ALA A 112 0.46 -16.21 0.25
N VAL A 113 -0.67 -15.70 0.73
CA VAL A 113 -0.73 -14.55 1.67
C VAL A 113 -0.48 -15.03 3.10
N THR A 114 0.77 -15.42 3.37
CA THR A 114 1.24 -15.87 4.69
C THR A 114 2.20 -14.87 5.29
N ARG A 115 2.29 -14.82 6.62
CA ARG A 115 3.26 -13.97 7.33
C ARG A 115 4.70 -14.26 6.89
N GLU A 116 5.00 -15.52 6.61
CA GLU A 116 6.31 -15.97 6.15
C GLU A 116 6.65 -15.42 4.77
N ASN A 117 5.75 -15.55 3.79
CA ASN A 117 5.98 -15.04 2.44
C ASN A 117 6.09 -13.51 2.41
N VAL A 118 5.22 -12.81 3.15
CA VAL A 118 5.29 -11.34 3.27
C VAL A 118 6.62 -10.91 3.87
N ARG A 119 7.05 -11.57 4.96
CA ARG A 119 8.35 -11.28 5.58
C ARG A 119 9.51 -11.55 4.63
N ARG A 120 9.50 -12.67 3.91
CA ARG A 120 10.54 -13.00 2.94
C ARG A 120 10.70 -11.90 1.88
N ILE A 121 9.59 -11.42 1.31
CA ILE A 121 9.61 -10.34 0.31
C ILE A 121 10.19 -9.04 0.92
N LEU A 122 9.79 -8.70 2.14
CA LEU A 122 10.31 -7.51 2.85
C LEU A 122 11.81 -7.63 3.15
N GLU A 123 12.29 -8.80 3.58
CA GLU A 123 13.70 -9.04 3.87
C GLU A 123 14.57 -8.98 2.60
N GLU A 124 14.08 -9.53 1.48
CA GLU A 124 14.82 -9.57 0.22
C GLU A 124 14.86 -8.21 -0.50
N GLN A 125 13.77 -7.44 -0.46
CA GLN A 125 13.58 -6.29 -1.34
C GLN A 125 13.20 -4.99 -0.60
N GLY A 126 12.75 -5.07 0.66
CA GLY A 126 12.13 -3.96 1.38
C GLY A 126 13.06 -2.75 1.57
N GLU A 127 14.33 -2.98 1.92
CA GLU A 127 15.32 -1.91 2.07
C GLU A 127 15.60 -1.17 0.76
N ASN A 128 15.66 -1.91 -0.35
CA ASN A 128 15.82 -1.30 -1.66
C ASN A 128 14.58 -0.48 -2.04
N LEU A 129 13.40 -1.05 -1.81
CA LEU A 129 12.14 -0.38 -2.09
C LEU A 129 12.01 0.91 -1.28
N ARG A 130 12.30 0.86 0.03
CA ARG A 130 12.26 2.01 0.95
C ARG A 130 13.09 3.19 0.46
N ARG A 131 14.31 2.94 -0.04
CA ARG A 131 15.20 3.98 -0.59
C ARG A 131 14.66 4.64 -1.86
N ASN A 132 13.78 3.96 -2.59
CA ASN A 132 13.18 4.46 -3.83
C ASN A 132 11.78 5.05 -3.62
N ILE A 133 11.29 5.08 -2.38
CA ILE A 133 10.02 5.75 -2.04
C ILE A 133 10.21 7.25 -2.15
N LYS A 134 9.31 7.90 -2.89
CA LYS A 134 9.24 9.36 -2.92
C LYS A 134 8.15 9.82 -1.98
N VAL A 135 8.49 10.79 -1.14
CA VAL A 135 7.56 11.41 -0.20
C VAL A 135 7.51 12.90 -0.47
N TYR A 136 6.31 13.43 -0.61
CA TYR A 136 6.07 14.85 -0.83
C TYR A 136 5.12 15.36 0.25
N SER A 137 5.51 16.45 0.91
CA SER A 137 4.60 17.17 1.80
C SER A 137 3.61 18.00 0.98
N THR A 138 2.37 18.10 1.45
CA THR A 138 1.25 18.78 0.77
C THR A 138 0.83 20.05 1.48
#